data_AF-A0A6M5YGX6-F1
#
_entry.id   AF-A0A6M5YGX6-F1
#
_cell.length_a   1.000
_cell.length_b   1.000
_cell.length_c   1.000
_cell.angle_alpha   90.00
_cell.angle_beta   90.00
_cell.angle_gamma   90.00
#
_symmetry.space_group_name_H-M   'P 1'
#
loop_
_entity.id
_entity.type
_entity.pdbx_description
1 polymer ?
#
loop_
_entity_poly.entity_id
_entity_poly.type
_entity_poly.pdbx_seq_one_letter_code
_entity_poly.pdbx_strand_id
1 'polypeptide(L)'
;MCVQAPRQRGPGDPHLRPGGPGHRGRHRRPRRARAALTYALDPLGRRAAVAASDGARTTYAYDNAGQLRREQRAASGINLTHAYDPVGNRTAQTDSGTRTTYAYDNANQLGREQTNTARTTYAYDPAGNRVQKADPAATTYYVWDAKSRLAVAEPVAGRVTYAYDGIGRRATKQSGSGAVRFVWDFKKVLQEADGGTGATEYQFLTTEGEYGDLVSGYGNAPPSTTGPTHSARPTCSSTAPGRSRPRSSTGRSGSRASQAGATVRAWPCRPRCPRSWAGA
;
A
#
# COMPACT_ATOMS: atom_id res chain seq x y z
N MET A 1 -39.03 -82.69 -39.61
CA MET A 1 -38.72 -84.05 -40.07
C MET A 1 -37.52 -83.98 -41.01
N CYS A 2 -36.71 -85.04 -40.98
CA CYS A 2 -35.48 -85.30 -41.74
C CYS A 2 -34.22 -84.54 -41.26
N VAL A 3 -33.29 -85.08 -40.44
CA VAL A 3 -32.65 -86.41 -40.26
C VAL A 3 -31.26 -86.50 -40.93
N GLN A 4 -30.24 -86.56 -40.05
CA GLN A 4 -28.97 -87.34 -40.06
C GLN A 4 -27.93 -87.17 -41.20
N ALA A 5 -26.66 -86.79 -40.91
CA ALA A 5 -25.49 -87.54 -40.33
C ALA A 5 -24.58 -88.14 -41.46
N PRO A 6 -23.30 -88.58 -41.27
CA PRO A 6 -22.64 -89.05 -40.03
C PRO A 6 -21.11 -88.77 -39.78
N ARG A 7 -20.74 -88.92 -38.48
CA ARG A 7 -19.57 -89.61 -37.82
C ARG A 7 -18.11 -89.32 -38.29
N GLN A 8 -17.06 -89.27 -37.44
CA GLN A 8 -16.62 -90.15 -36.33
C GLN A 8 -15.54 -89.48 -35.43
N ARG A 9 -15.53 -89.85 -34.13
CA ARG A 9 -14.41 -90.16 -33.16
C ARG A 9 -13.28 -89.12 -32.93
N GLY A 10 -12.76 -88.89 -31.72
CA GLY A 10 -12.75 -89.69 -30.49
C GLY A 10 -12.29 -88.86 -29.26
N PRO A 11 -11.99 -89.51 -28.11
CA PRO A 11 -12.03 -88.87 -26.79
C PRO A 11 -10.64 -88.61 -26.18
N GLY A 12 -10.62 -87.69 -25.20
CA GLY A 12 -9.72 -87.76 -24.05
C GLY A 12 -8.70 -86.64 -23.97
N ASP A 13 -9.01 -85.62 -23.17
CA ASP A 13 -7.98 -84.76 -22.56
C ASP A 13 -8.52 -84.20 -21.23
N PRO A 14 -7.89 -84.57 -20.10
CA PRO A 14 -7.83 -83.66 -18.98
C PRO A 14 -6.35 -83.45 -18.63
N HIS A 15 -5.90 -82.21 -18.49
CA HIS A 15 -5.05 -81.81 -17.36
C HIS A 15 -4.84 -80.29 -17.33
N LEU A 16 -5.42 -79.69 -16.29
CA LEU A 16 -4.82 -78.73 -15.35
C LEU A 16 -4.25 -77.39 -15.87
N ARG A 17 -4.94 -76.31 -15.46
CA ARG A 17 -4.39 -74.95 -15.33
C ARG A 17 -3.43 -74.86 -14.14
N PRO A 18 -2.42 -73.98 -14.21
CA PRO A 18 -2.31 -72.95 -13.18
C PRO A 18 -2.00 -71.54 -13.73
N GLY A 19 -2.49 -70.52 -13.01
CA GLY A 19 -2.38 -69.10 -13.34
C GLY A 19 -0.97 -68.53 -13.17
N GLY A 20 -0.61 -67.61 -14.07
CA GLY A 20 0.71 -66.97 -14.13
C GLY A 20 0.91 -65.82 -13.14
N PRO A 21 2.18 -65.41 -12.90
CA PRO A 21 2.53 -64.39 -11.92
C PRO A 21 2.32 -62.96 -12.44
N GLY A 22 1.81 -62.10 -11.55
CA GLY A 22 1.44 -60.71 -11.83
C GLY A 22 2.64 -59.81 -12.17
N HIS A 23 2.51 -59.08 -13.27
CA HIS A 23 3.37 -57.96 -13.61
C HIS A 23 3.10 -56.77 -12.69
N ARG A 24 4.01 -56.50 -11.75
CA ARG A 24 4.02 -55.24 -11.00
C ARG A 24 4.38 -54.10 -11.94
N GLY A 25 3.37 -53.38 -12.40
CA GLY A 25 3.52 -52.13 -13.14
C GLY A 25 4.32 -51.13 -12.30
N ARG A 26 5.49 -50.73 -12.82
CA ARG A 26 6.24 -49.61 -12.24
C ARG A 26 5.47 -48.33 -12.52
N HIS A 27 4.73 -47.84 -11.53
CA HIS A 27 4.15 -46.50 -11.55
C HIS A 27 5.29 -45.48 -11.64
N ARG A 28 5.62 -45.02 -12.85
CA ARG A 28 6.40 -43.79 -13.02
C ARG A 28 5.53 -42.66 -12.49
N ARG A 29 5.82 -42.19 -11.28
CA ARG A 29 5.22 -40.96 -10.76
C ARG A 29 5.52 -39.86 -11.78
N PRO A 30 4.53 -39.10 -12.26
CA PRO A 30 4.79 -37.99 -13.16
C PRO A 30 5.74 -37.03 -12.44
N ARG A 31 6.88 -36.74 -13.06
CA ARG A 31 7.76 -35.67 -12.60
C ARG A 31 6.92 -34.40 -12.64
N ARG A 32 6.68 -33.77 -11.49
CA ARG A 32 6.10 -32.43 -11.44
C ARG A 32 6.98 -31.55 -12.32
N ALA A 33 6.44 -31.09 -13.45
CA ALA A 33 7.12 -30.11 -14.26
C ALA A 33 7.37 -28.89 -13.37
N ARG A 34 8.65 -28.55 -13.16
CA ARG A 34 9.00 -27.31 -12.48
C ARG A 34 8.57 -26.19 -13.43
N ALA A 35 7.78 -25.24 -12.92
CA ALA A 35 7.50 -24.02 -13.67
C ALA A 35 8.84 -23.38 -14.03
N ALA A 36 9.08 -23.17 -15.31
CA ALA A 36 10.30 -22.54 -15.81
C ALA A 36 9.93 -21.32 -16.65
N LEU A 37 10.72 -20.25 -16.51
CA LEU A 37 10.60 -19.04 -17.32
C LEU A 37 11.86 -18.91 -18.16
N THR A 38 11.69 -18.69 -19.46
CA THR A 38 12.77 -18.34 -20.38
C THR A 38 12.64 -16.87 -20.78
N TYR A 39 13.74 -16.14 -20.68
CA TYR A 39 13.80 -14.72 -21.04
C TYR A 39 14.55 -14.55 -22.35
N ALA A 40 14.00 -13.74 -23.25
CA ALA A 40 14.74 -13.20 -24.39
C ALA A 40 15.06 -11.74 -24.12
N LEU A 41 16.30 -11.34 -24.37
CA LEU A 41 16.77 -9.97 -24.23
C LEU A 41 17.01 -9.35 -25.61
N ASP A 42 16.83 -8.04 -25.73
CA ASP A 42 17.25 -7.27 -26.88
C ASP A 42 18.77 -6.93 -26.81
N PRO A 43 19.36 -6.33 -27.86
CA PRO A 43 20.80 -6.00 -27.87
C PRO A 43 21.26 -5.04 -26.76
N LEU A 44 20.32 -4.31 -26.13
CA LEU A 44 20.59 -3.42 -25.01
C LEU A 44 20.39 -4.12 -23.65
N GLY A 45 20.18 -5.44 -23.65
CA GLY A 45 19.97 -6.25 -22.45
C GLY A 45 18.57 -6.10 -21.84
N ARG A 46 17.63 -5.43 -22.52
CA ARG A 46 16.26 -5.24 -22.03
C ARG A 46 15.41 -6.45 -22.39
N ARG A 47 14.45 -6.80 -21.54
CA ARG A 47 13.61 -7.99 -21.74
C ARG A 47 12.66 -7.82 -22.93
N ALA A 48 12.89 -8.56 -24.00
CA ALA A 48 12.07 -8.59 -25.21
C ALA A 48 10.96 -9.66 -25.16
N ALA A 49 11.16 -10.76 -24.43
CA ALA A 49 10.10 -11.76 -24.21
C ALA A 49 10.27 -12.55 -22.91
N VAL A 50 9.15 -13.07 -22.42
CA VAL A 50 9.06 -14.09 -21.36
C VAL A 50 8.22 -15.24 -21.92
N ALA A 51 8.74 -16.46 -21.84
CA ALA A 51 8.01 -17.67 -22.14
C ALA A 51 7.97 -18.56 -20.90
N ALA A 52 6.76 -18.97 -20.49
CA ALA A 52 6.56 -19.95 -19.45
C ALA A 52 6.57 -21.37 -20.02
N SER A 53 6.87 -22.35 -19.16
CA SER A 53 6.95 -23.77 -19.52
C SER A 53 5.62 -24.37 -20.02
N ASP A 54 4.50 -23.70 -19.77
CA ASP A 54 3.17 -24.05 -20.26
C ASP A 54 2.87 -23.47 -21.67
N GLY A 55 3.85 -22.77 -22.28
CA GLY A 55 3.72 -22.15 -23.59
C GLY A 55 3.19 -20.71 -23.55
N ALA A 56 2.78 -20.19 -22.39
CA ALA A 56 2.35 -18.80 -22.29
C ALA A 56 3.51 -17.86 -22.61
N ARG A 57 3.28 -16.90 -23.50
CA ARG A 57 4.30 -15.97 -23.98
C ARG A 57 3.86 -14.53 -23.84
N THR A 58 4.76 -13.72 -23.30
CA THR A 58 4.66 -12.27 -23.26
C THR A 58 5.81 -11.65 -24.06
N THR A 59 5.53 -10.67 -24.90
CA THR A 59 6.54 -9.93 -25.67
C THR A 59 6.49 -8.45 -25.33
N TYR A 60 7.65 -7.80 -25.43
CA TYR A 60 7.85 -6.39 -25.11
C TYR A 60 8.65 -5.74 -26.23
N ALA A 61 8.24 -4.54 -26.64
CA ALA A 61 9.01 -3.71 -27.56
C ALA A 61 9.20 -2.32 -26.94
N TYR A 62 10.39 -1.77 -27.10
CA TYR A 62 10.79 -0.49 -26.54
C TYR A 62 11.14 0.49 -27.66
N ASP A 63 11.03 1.78 -27.38
CA ASP A 63 11.63 2.80 -28.24
C ASP A 63 13.15 2.96 -27.98
N ASN A 64 13.75 3.91 -28.71
CA ASN A 64 15.17 4.23 -28.62
C ASN A 64 15.55 4.83 -27.25
N ALA A 65 14.60 5.41 -26.52
CA ALA A 65 14.81 5.98 -25.20
C ALA A 65 14.65 4.96 -24.06
N GLY A 66 14.35 3.68 -24.36
CA GLY A 66 14.15 2.68 -23.32
C GLY A 66 12.70 2.47 -22.88
N GLN A 67 11.75 3.20 -23.46
CA GLN A 67 10.38 3.25 -22.96
C GLN A 67 9.54 2.16 -23.64
N LEU A 68 8.66 1.51 -22.86
CA LEU A 68 7.84 0.39 -23.34
C LEU A 68 6.78 0.87 -24.33
N ARG A 69 6.98 0.60 -25.62
CA ARG A 69 6.04 0.92 -26.70
C ARG A 69 4.91 -0.08 -26.83
N ARG A 70 5.17 -1.35 -26.54
CA ARG A 70 4.20 -2.42 -26.72
C ARG A 70 4.45 -3.60 -25.80
N GLU A 71 3.39 -4.13 -25.23
CA GLU A 71 3.35 -5.40 -24.51
C GLU A 71 2.25 -6.27 -25.09
N GLN A 72 2.55 -7.54 -25.34
CA GLN A 72 1.54 -8.51 -25.77
C GLN A 72 1.62 -9.78 -24.95
N ARG A 73 0.49 -10.22 -24.41
CA ARG A 73 0.35 -11.49 -23.69
C ARG A 73 -0.54 -12.41 -24.51
N ALA A 74 0.06 -13.37 -25.22
CA ALA A 74 -0.67 -14.23 -26.14
C ALA A 74 -1.75 -15.05 -25.43
N ALA A 75 -1.46 -15.56 -24.22
CA ALA A 75 -2.37 -16.41 -23.46
C ALA A 75 -3.65 -15.68 -22.99
N SER A 76 -3.56 -14.38 -22.70
CA SER A 76 -4.70 -13.58 -22.23
C SER A 76 -5.28 -12.64 -23.30
N GLY A 77 -4.74 -12.65 -24.51
CA GLY A 77 -5.14 -11.74 -25.59
C GLY A 77 -4.82 -10.26 -25.36
N ILE A 78 -4.07 -9.92 -24.31
CA ILE A 78 -3.75 -8.52 -23.97
C ILE A 78 -2.79 -7.96 -25.02
N ASN A 79 -3.13 -6.78 -25.55
CA ASN A 79 -2.28 -6.00 -26.45
C ASN A 79 -2.28 -4.55 -26.00
N LEU A 80 -1.19 -4.18 -25.32
CA LEU A 80 -0.98 -2.87 -24.75
C LEU A 80 0.01 -2.10 -25.61
N THR A 81 -0.32 -0.88 -25.98
CA THR A 81 0.60 0.03 -26.68
C THR A 81 0.64 1.38 -26.00
N HIS A 82 1.80 2.04 -26.07
CA HIS A 82 2.02 3.35 -25.48
C HIS A 82 2.64 4.32 -26.49
N ALA A 83 2.31 5.60 -26.33
CA ALA A 83 2.99 6.70 -26.98
C ALA A 83 3.49 7.68 -25.93
N TYR A 84 4.62 8.32 -26.21
CA TYR A 84 5.30 9.24 -25.29
C TYR A 84 5.65 10.54 -26.01
N ASP A 85 5.77 11.63 -25.26
CA ASP A 85 6.35 12.88 -25.73
C ASP A 85 7.90 12.86 -25.62
N PRO A 86 8.61 13.88 -26.13
CA PRO A 86 10.08 13.91 -26.08
C PRO A 86 10.69 13.95 -24.68
N VAL A 87 9.93 14.36 -23.66
CA VAL A 87 10.40 14.41 -22.26
C VAL A 87 10.01 13.15 -21.48
N GLY A 88 9.35 12.18 -22.12
CA GLY A 88 9.03 10.87 -21.57
C GLY A 88 7.65 10.77 -20.91
N ASN A 89 6.79 11.78 -21.03
CA ASN A 89 5.42 11.65 -20.55
C ASN A 89 4.61 10.79 -21.51
N ARG A 90 3.83 9.85 -20.97
CA ARG A 90 2.98 8.98 -21.78
C ARG A 90 1.77 9.75 -22.31
N THR A 91 1.72 10.07 -23.60
CA THR A 91 0.62 10.81 -24.24
C THR A 91 -0.56 9.94 -24.65
N ALA A 92 -0.35 8.64 -24.84
CA ALA A 92 -1.44 7.70 -25.11
C ALA A 92 -1.13 6.29 -24.61
N GLN A 93 -2.19 5.56 -24.29
CA GLN A 93 -2.19 4.14 -24.05
C GLN A 93 -3.36 3.52 -24.81
N THR A 94 -3.14 2.42 -25.51
CA THR A 94 -4.23 1.59 -26.02
C THR A 94 -4.11 0.21 -25.40
N ASP A 95 -5.10 -0.16 -24.61
CA ASP A 95 -5.23 -1.49 -24.01
C ASP A 95 -6.37 -2.23 -24.69
N SER A 96 -6.02 -3.27 -25.45
CA SER A 96 -6.97 -4.22 -26.05
C SER A 96 -8.10 -3.53 -26.83
N GLY A 97 -7.75 -2.44 -27.54
CA GLY A 97 -8.67 -1.62 -28.35
C GLY A 97 -9.17 -0.34 -27.67
N THR A 98 -9.09 -0.24 -26.34
CA THR A 98 -9.49 0.97 -25.61
C THR A 98 -8.35 1.97 -25.57
N ARG A 99 -8.52 3.11 -26.25
CA ARG A 99 -7.53 4.20 -26.25
C ARG A 99 -7.82 5.21 -25.15
N THR A 100 -6.80 5.49 -24.35
CA THR A 100 -6.73 6.59 -23.39
C THR A 100 -5.64 7.55 -23.83
N THR A 101 -5.93 8.85 -23.82
CA THR A 101 -4.97 9.92 -24.09
C THR A 101 -4.69 10.70 -22.81
N TYR A 102 -3.49 11.22 -22.69
CA TYR A 102 -3.04 11.97 -21.53
C TYR A 102 -2.44 13.30 -21.99
N ALA A 103 -2.78 14.37 -21.29
CA ALA A 103 -2.23 15.70 -21.52
C ALA A 103 -1.62 16.23 -20.23
N TYR A 104 -0.48 16.89 -20.37
CA TYR A 104 0.35 17.36 -19.28
C TYR A 104 0.43 18.88 -19.30
N ASP A 105 0.65 19.49 -18.15
CA ASP A 105 0.97 20.90 -18.03
C ASP A 105 2.47 21.16 -18.30
N ASN A 106 2.88 22.43 -18.26
CA ASN A 106 4.27 22.82 -18.50
C ASN A 106 5.25 22.33 -17.43
N ALA A 107 4.75 21.88 -16.27
CA ALA A 107 5.55 21.28 -15.21
C ALA A 107 5.57 19.74 -15.30
N ASN A 108 5.12 19.17 -16.44
CA ASN A 108 5.00 17.73 -16.67
C ASN A 108 4.04 17.01 -15.72
N GLN A 109 3.05 17.71 -15.17
CA GLN A 109 2.02 17.12 -14.32
C GLN A 109 0.82 16.73 -15.18
N LEU A 110 0.20 15.58 -14.90
CA LEU A 110 -0.96 15.10 -15.64
C LEU A 110 -2.16 16.03 -15.42
N GLY A 111 -2.53 16.84 -16.41
CA GLY A 111 -3.69 17.72 -16.34
C GLY A 111 -4.99 17.05 -16.79
N ARG A 112 -4.91 16.08 -17.71
CA ARG A 112 -6.09 15.38 -18.25
C ARG A 112 -5.76 13.96 -18.68
N GLU A 113 -6.66 13.03 -18.36
CA GLU A 113 -6.76 11.73 -19.02
C GLU A 113 -8.13 11.58 -19.67
N GLN A 114 -8.21 10.95 -20.84
CA GLN A 114 -9.44 10.88 -21.60
C GLN A 114 -9.52 9.63 -22.48
N THR A 115 -10.63 8.93 -22.39
CA THR A 115 -11.09 7.92 -23.36
C THR A 115 -12.17 8.54 -24.28
N ASN A 116 -12.76 7.74 -25.17
CA ASN A 116 -13.89 8.20 -25.98
C ASN A 116 -15.16 8.48 -25.17
N THR A 117 -15.28 7.92 -23.96
CA THR A 117 -16.51 7.97 -23.15
C THR A 117 -16.33 8.69 -21.81
N ALA A 118 -15.09 8.87 -21.36
CA ALA A 118 -14.78 9.42 -20.05
C ALA A 118 -13.62 10.41 -20.13
N ARG A 119 -13.69 11.45 -19.30
CA ARG A 119 -12.63 12.43 -19.13
C ARG A 119 -12.42 12.68 -17.64
N THR A 120 -11.17 12.59 -17.20
CA THR A 120 -10.74 13.02 -15.87
C THR A 120 -9.78 14.19 -16.02
N THR A 121 -9.92 15.21 -15.19
CA THR A 121 -9.03 16.37 -15.13
C THR A 121 -8.44 16.54 -13.74
N TYR A 122 -7.25 17.13 -13.68
CA TYR A 122 -6.52 17.39 -12.45
C TYR A 122 -6.01 18.81 -12.46
N ALA A 123 -6.03 19.45 -11.28
CA ALA A 123 -5.42 20.75 -11.05
C ALA A 123 -4.45 20.68 -9.89
N TYR A 124 -3.42 21.51 -9.94
CA TYR A 124 -2.30 21.53 -9.00
C TYR A 124 -2.06 22.95 -8.47
N ASP A 125 -1.58 23.06 -7.23
CA ASP A 125 -1.06 24.31 -6.69
C ASP A 125 0.38 24.58 -7.22
N PRO A 126 0.96 25.77 -6.97
CA PRO A 126 2.32 26.09 -7.40
C PRO A 126 3.42 25.21 -6.80
N ALA A 127 3.14 24.49 -5.70
CA ALA A 127 4.07 23.54 -5.08
C ALA A 127 3.95 22.13 -5.70
N GLY A 128 3.07 21.94 -6.69
CA GLY A 128 2.83 20.66 -7.36
C GLY A 128 1.88 19.74 -6.61
N ASN A 129 1.18 20.23 -5.60
CA ASN A 129 0.18 19.43 -4.89
C ASN A 129 -1.14 19.45 -5.65
N ARG A 130 -1.72 18.27 -5.92
CA ARG A 130 -3.03 18.18 -6.60
C ARG A 130 -4.13 18.75 -5.72
N VAL A 131 -4.79 19.81 -6.16
CA VAL A 131 -5.90 20.48 -5.46
C VAL A 131 -7.28 20.04 -5.94
N GLN A 132 -7.36 19.44 -7.12
CA GLN A 132 -8.61 18.97 -7.71
C GLN A 132 -8.41 17.69 -8.51
N LYS A 133 -9.39 16.78 -8.43
CA LYS A 133 -9.63 15.71 -9.40
C LYS A 133 -11.10 15.77 -9.79
N ALA A 134 -11.40 15.97 -11.06
CA ALA A 134 -12.76 15.87 -11.59
C ALA A 134 -12.84 14.72 -12.58
N ASP A 135 -13.51 13.64 -12.19
CA ASP A 135 -13.86 12.52 -13.07
C ASP A 135 -15.35 12.60 -13.45
N PRO A 136 -15.86 11.75 -14.38
CA PRO A 136 -17.24 11.85 -14.84
C PRO A 136 -18.30 11.65 -13.75
N ALA A 137 -17.94 11.00 -12.63
CA ALA A 137 -18.87 10.73 -11.54
C ALA A 137 -18.88 11.87 -10.52
N ALA A 138 -17.71 12.41 -10.16
CA ALA A 138 -17.62 13.47 -9.17
C ALA A 138 -16.33 14.29 -9.27
N THR A 139 -16.38 15.47 -8.64
CA THR A 139 -15.19 16.27 -8.33
C THR A 139 -14.79 16.07 -6.88
N THR A 140 -13.50 15.86 -6.64
CA THR A 140 -12.87 15.81 -5.32
C THR A 140 -11.88 16.95 -5.19
N TYR A 141 -11.98 17.72 -4.11
CA TYR A 141 -11.03 18.77 -3.76
C TYR A 141 -10.05 18.30 -2.68
N TYR A 142 -8.85 18.86 -2.70
CA TYR A 142 -7.79 18.52 -1.76
C TYR A 142 -7.17 19.79 -1.19
N VAL A 143 -6.89 19.76 0.11
CA VAL A 143 -6.17 20.82 0.82
C VAL A 143 -4.92 20.21 1.44
N TRP A 144 -3.80 20.92 1.26
CA TRP A 144 -2.48 20.51 1.72
C TRP A 144 -2.02 21.45 2.83
N ASP A 145 -1.25 20.92 3.78
CA ASP A 145 -0.61 21.75 4.79
C ASP A 145 0.68 22.41 4.25
N ALA A 146 1.27 23.29 5.05
CA ALA A 146 2.49 24.02 4.66
C ALA A 146 3.72 23.13 4.40
N LYS A 147 3.66 21.83 4.70
CA LYS A 147 4.71 20.85 4.43
C LYS A 147 4.36 19.94 3.23
N SER A 148 3.38 20.33 2.41
CA SER A 148 2.87 19.56 1.27
C SER A 148 2.37 18.16 1.68
N ARG A 149 1.72 18.06 2.84
CA ARG A 149 1.03 16.84 3.28
C ARG A 149 -0.48 17.04 3.18
N LEU A 150 -1.19 16.02 2.69
CA LEU A 150 -2.64 16.11 2.47
C LEU A 150 -3.34 16.30 3.82
N ALA A 151 -4.01 17.43 4.03
CA ALA A 151 -4.72 17.76 5.26
C ALA A 151 -6.22 17.47 5.15
N VAL A 152 -6.82 17.70 3.98
CA VAL A 152 -8.25 17.48 3.73
C VAL A 152 -8.46 16.91 2.33
N ALA A 153 -9.37 15.94 2.20
CA ALA A 153 -9.95 15.54 0.93
C ALA A 153 -11.47 15.63 1.02
N GLU A 154 -12.13 16.14 -0.02
CA GLU A 154 -13.58 16.37 -0.06
C GLU A 154 -14.22 15.62 -1.23
N PRO A 155 -14.33 14.28 -1.15
CA PRO A 155 -15.09 13.50 -2.12
C PRO A 155 -16.60 13.66 -1.89
N VAL A 156 -17.40 13.23 -2.88
CA VAL A 156 -18.87 13.20 -2.77
C VAL A 156 -19.38 12.41 -1.56
N ALA A 157 -18.63 11.40 -1.11
CA ALA A 157 -18.95 10.58 0.06
C ALA A 157 -18.79 11.33 1.40
N GLY A 158 -18.19 12.52 1.40
CA GLY A 158 -17.99 13.36 2.57
C GLY A 158 -16.54 13.65 2.88
N ARG A 159 -16.32 14.75 3.61
CA ARG A 159 -15.02 15.28 3.98
C ARG A 159 -14.20 14.28 4.80
N VAL A 160 -12.93 14.14 4.44
CA VAL A 160 -11.92 13.35 5.14
C VAL A 160 -10.78 14.29 5.56
N THR A 161 -10.40 14.27 6.84
CA THR A 161 -9.27 15.05 7.34
C THR A 161 -8.15 14.16 7.84
N TYR A 162 -6.92 14.68 7.79
CA TYR A 162 -5.71 13.97 8.19
C TYR A 162 -4.90 14.84 9.15
N ALA A 163 -4.34 14.20 10.18
CA ALA A 163 -3.35 14.83 11.04
C ALA A 163 -2.05 14.01 11.04
N TYR A 164 -0.95 14.67 11.37
CA TYR A 164 0.40 14.12 11.31
C TYR A 164 1.14 14.35 12.62
N ASP A 165 2.04 13.44 12.97
CA ASP A 165 2.93 13.59 14.11
C ASP A 165 4.06 14.62 13.82
N GLY A 166 4.88 14.90 14.84
CA GLY A 166 5.94 15.90 14.75
C GLY A 166 7.02 15.60 13.71
N ILE A 167 7.19 14.33 13.34
CA ILE A 167 8.16 13.87 12.32
C ILE A 167 7.50 13.61 10.95
N GLY A 168 6.20 13.85 10.84
CA GLY A 168 5.46 13.89 9.58
C GLY A 168 4.79 12.61 9.14
N ARG A 169 4.68 11.61 10.02
CA ARG A 169 3.89 10.41 9.76
C ARG A 169 2.43 10.70 10.04
N ARG A 170 1.51 10.08 9.29
CA ARG A 170 0.07 10.26 9.50
C ARG A 170 -0.31 9.70 10.86
N ALA A 171 -0.86 10.51 11.74
CA ALA A 171 -1.31 10.10 13.07
C ALA A 171 -2.80 9.76 13.07
N THR A 172 -3.61 10.49 12.29
CA THR A 172 -5.06 10.26 12.22
C THR A 172 -5.61 10.44 10.81
N LYS A 173 -6.72 9.74 10.55
CA LYS A 173 -7.62 9.94 9.41
C LYS A 173 -9.04 10.00 9.97
N GLN A 174 -9.75 11.10 9.77
CA GLN A 174 -11.14 11.25 10.18
C GLN A 174 -12.05 11.25 8.96
N SER A 175 -13.07 10.42 8.93
CA SER A 175 -14.15 10.43 7.95
C SER A 175 -15.51 10.40 8.64
N GLY A 176 -16.61 10.46 7.86
CA GLY A 176 -17.97 10.29 8.39
C GLY A 176 -18.20 8.94 9.08
N SER A 177 -17.40 7.92 8.76
CA SER A 177 -17.42 6.60 9.39
C SER A 177 -16.68 6.51 10.72
N GLY A 178 -15.93 7.54 11.12
CA GLY A 178 -15.13 7.55 12.34
C GLY A 178 -13.67 7.97 12.14
N ALA A 179 -12.91 7.90 13.24
CA ALA A 179 -11.49 8.25 13.28
C ALA A 179 -10.63 6.98 13.22
N VAL A 180 -9.70 6.90 12.29
CA VAL A 180 -8.61 5.90 12.28
C VAL A 180 -7.37 6.55 12.89
N ARG A 181 -6.74 5.89 13.86
CA ARG A 181 -5.45 6.30 14.45
C ARG A 181 -4.35 5.35 14.03
N PHE A 182 -3.18 5.89 13.69
CA PHE A 182 -2.03 5.12 13.24
C PHE A 182 -0.91 5.16 14.29
N VAL A 183 -0.41 3.98 14.67
CA VAL A 183 0.80 3.82 15.49
C VAL A 183 1.90 3.29 14.60
N TRP A 184 3.12 3.81 14.76
CA TRP A 184 4.22 3.53 13.83
C TRP A 184 5.44 2.99 14.56
N ASP A 185 6.05 1.96 13.99
CA ASP A 185 7.41 1.53 14.27
C ASP A 185 8.31 1.91 13.08
N PHE A 186 9.14 2.94 13.25
CA PHE A 186 9.88 3.60 12.17
C PHE A 186 8.98 3.97 10.96
N LYS A 187 9.15 3.25 9.85
CA LYS A 187 8.42 3.40 8.57
C LYS A 187 7.25 2.42 8.43
N LYS A 188 7.04 1.54 9.42
CA LYS A 188 5.98 0.52 9.43
C LYS A 188 4.81 0.97 10.30
N VAL A 189 3.58 0.76 9.85
CA VAL A 189 2.37 0.98 10.66
C VAL A 189 2.17 -0.23 11.56
N LEU A 190 2.37 -0.06 12.86
CA LEU A 190 2.20 -1.09 13.88
C LEU A 190 0.72 -1.37 14.20
N GLN A 191 -0.12 -0.34 14.17
CA GLN A 191 -1.53 -0.48 14.52
C GLN A 191 -2.39 0.56 13.80
N GLU A 192 -3.60 0.13 13.41
CA GLU A 192 -4.68 0.98 12.90
C GLU A 192 -5.92 0.79 13.79
N ALA A 193 -6.33 1.83 14.50
CA ALA A 193 -7.46 1.77 15.41
C ALA A 193 -8.60 2.67 14.94
N ASP A 194 -9.75 2.08 14.64
CA ASP A 194 -10.99 2.81 14.41
C ASP A 194 -11.59 3.19 15.77
N GLY A 195 -11.91 4.47 15.97
CA GLY A 195 -12.36 5.04 17.25
C GLY A 195 -13.66 4.47 17.83
N GLY A 196 -14.22 3.42 17.21
CA GLY A 196 -15.42 2.70 17.61
C GLY A 196 -15.15 1.46 18.46
N THR A 197 -14.43 0.44 17.98
CA THR A 197 -14.38 -0.87 18.69
C THR A 197 -13.38 -1.89 18.12
N GLY A 198 -12.47 -1.53 17.21
CA GLY A 198 -11.54 -2.48 16.60
C GLY A 198 -10.20 -1.87 16.28
N ALA A 199 -9.13 -2.45 16.82
CA ALA A 199 -7.77 -2.17 16.39
C ALA A 199 -7.27 -3.33 15.54
N THR A 200 -6.79 -3.02 14.35
CA THR A 200 -5.99 -3.95 13.54
C THR A 200 -4.54 -3.77 13.96
N GLU A 201 -3.99 -4.78 14.63
CA GLU A 201 -2.59 -4.81 15.03
C GLU A 201 -1.77 -5.58 13.99
N TYR A 202 -0.64 -5.02 13.61
CA TYR A 202 0.34 -5.65 12.73
C TYR A 202 1.55 -6.04 13.55
N GLN A 203 1.81 -7.33 13.68
CA GLN A 203 3.06 -7.81 14.28
C GLN A 203 4.12 -7.92 13.19
N PHE A 204 5.23 -7.20 13.36
CA PHE A 204 6.40 -7.31 12.50
C PHE A 204 7.55 -7.95 13.27
N LEU A 205 8.15 -9.00 12.71
CA LEU A 205 9.41 -9.54 13.22
C LEU A 205 10.53 -8.53 12.97
N THR A 206 11.38 -8.32 13.98
CA THR A 206 12.50 -7.36 13.96
C THR A 206 13.79 -7.91 13.36
N THR A 207 13.73 -9.01 12.62
CA THR A 207 14.92 -9.54 11.94
C THR A 207 15.14 -8.83 10.61
N GLU A 208 16.12 -7.92 10.58
CA GLU A 208 16.78 -7.51 9.34
C GLU A 208 17.41 -8.77 8.71
N GLY A 209 16.83 -9.24 7.61
CA GLY A 209 17.29 -10.44 6.93
C GLY A 209 16.77 -10.50 5.51
N GLU A 210 17.55 -9.90 4.62
CA GLU A 210 17.77 -10.05 3.16
C GLU A 210 16.91 -10.96 2.25
N TYR A 211 16.03 -11.85 2.70
CA TYR A 211 15.19 -12.66 1.82
C TYR A 211 13.79 -12.85 2.42
N GLY A 212 12.77 -12.52 1.63
CA GLY A 212 11.37 -12.65 2.04
C GLY A 212 10.93 -14.10 2.26
N ASP A 213 9.92 -14.29 3.12
CA ASP A 213 8.71 -15.04 2.79
C ASP A 213 7.68 -15.00 3.94
N LEU A 214 6.47 -14.58 3.59
CA LEU A 214 5.16 -15.12 4.00
C LEU A 214 4.99 -15.64 5.45
N VAL A 215 4.29 -14.87 6.29
CA VAL A 215 3.24 -15.39 7.19
C VAL A 215 2.14 -14.32 7.33
N SER A 216 0.93 -14.63 6.87
CA SER A 216 -0.27 -13.84 7.11
C SER A 216 -0.94 -14.31 8.41
N GLY A 217 -1.27 -13.39 9.30
CA GLY A 217 -2.17 -13.65 10.42
C GLY A 217 -2.96 -12.38 10.76
N TYR A 218 -4.21 -12.31 10.31
CA TYR A 218 -5.18 -11.34 10.81
C TYR A 218 -5.82 -11.94 12.07
N GLY A 219 -5.65 -11.27 13.21
CA GLY A 219 -6.38 -11.58 14.44
C GLY A 219 -7.15 -10.35 14.88
N ASN A 220 -8.48 -10.41 14.83
CA ASN A 220 -9.31 -9.48 15.60
C ASN A 220 -9.14 -9.85 17.08
N ALA A 221 -8.29 -9.12 17.81
CA ALA A 221 -8.19 -9.32 19.26
C ALA A 221 -9.48 -8.78 19.94
N PRO A 222 -10.19 -9.58 20.74
CA PRO A 222 -11.23 -9.04 21.62
C PRO A 222 -10.59 -8.16 22.71
N PRO A 223 -11.34 -7.22 23.32
CA PRO A 223 -10.80 -6.36 24.36
C PRO A 223 -10.40 -7.20 25.58
N SER A 224 -9.10 -7.36 25.82
CA SER A 224 -8.62 -8.05 27.01
C SER A 224 -8.81 -7.17 28.24
N THR A 225 -9.79 -7.52 29.06
CA THR A 225 -9.86 -7.15 30.48
C THR A 225 -8.81 -7.95 31.25
N THR A 226 -7.55 -7.61 31.09
CA THR A 226 -6.47 -8.02 32.01
C THR A 226 -5.34 -7.02 31.88
N GLY A 227 -5.22 -6.15 32.87
CA GLY A 227 -4.09 -5.22 32.97
C GLY A 227 -2.77 -5.99 33.09
N PRO A 228 -1.67 -5.49 32.50
CA PRO A 228 -0.38 -6.13 32.68
C PRO A 228 0.10 -5.86 34.11
N THR A 229 0.12 -6.90 34.94
CA THR A 229 0.98 -6.98 36.11
C THR A 229 2.43 -7.06 35.63
N HIS A 230 3.13 -5.93 35.56
CA HIS A 230 4.58 -5.90 35.60
C HIS A 230 5.03 -5.48 37.01
N SER A 231 5.27 -6.48 37.85
CA SER A 231 6.22 -6.36 38.96
C SER A 231 7.63 -6.37 38.38
N ALA A 232 8.24 -5.19 38.30
CA ALA A 232 9.68 -4.99 38.39
C ALA A 232 9.93 -3.50 38.66
N ARG A 233 10.02 -3.11 39.93
CA ARG A 233 10.63 -1.84 40.33
C ARG A 233 12.16 -2.01 40.24
N PRO A 234 12.89 -1.20 39.47
CA PRO A 234 14.29 -0.97 39.77
C PRO A 234 14.34 0.01 40.95
N THR A 235 14.77 -0.49 42.12
CA THR A 235 15.16 0.35 43.24
C THR A 235 16.37 1.18 42.85
N CYS A 236 16.20 2.48 42.66
CA CYS A 236 17.30 3.43 42.69
C CYS A 236 17.80 3.57 44.14
N SER A 237 18.93 2.94 44.44
CA SER A 237 19.75 3.25 45.60
C SER A 237 20.42 4.62 45.37
N SER A 238 19.95 5.65 46.06
CA SER A 238 20.74 6.87 46.25
C SER A 238 21.37 6.82 47.64
N THR A 239 22.66 6.51 47.67
CA THR A 239 23.51 6.77 48.82
C THR A 239 23.76 8.27 48.87
N ALA A 240 23.08 8.98 49.78
CA ALA A 240 23.42 10.35 50.15
C ALA A 240 24.33 10.30 51.39
N PRO A 241 25.49 10.99 51.42
CA PRO A 241 26.21 11.23 52.66
C PRO A 241 25.46 12.27 53.50
N GLY A 242 25.35 11.99 54.80
CA GLY A 242 24.51 12.71 55.73
C GLY A 242 25.04 14.07 56.20
N ARG A 243 24.04 14.92 56.52
CA ARG A 243 23.87 15.76 57.72
C ARG A 243 24.95 16.81 58.03
N SER A 244 24.49 18.06 58.09
CA SER A 244 24.30 18.72 59.39
C SER A 244 23.35 19.91 59.30
N ARG A 245 22.32 19.89 60.16
CA ARG A 245 21.55 21.06 60.64
C ARG A 245 22.11 21.43 62.02
N PRO A 246 21.98 22.70 62.42
CA PRO A 246 21.20 22.99 63.63
C PRO A 246 20.18 24.12 63.35
N ARG A 247 18.89 23.93 63.66
CA ARG A 247 18.17 24.19 64.93
C ARG A 247 17.93 25.69 65.25
N SER A 248 16.68 26.09 65.01
CA SER A 248 15.78 26.98 65.79
C SER A 248 16.29 28.28 66.43
N SER A 249 15.61 29.40 66.14
CA SER A 249 14.84 30.16 67.14
C SER A 249 14.05 31.33 66.54
N THR A 250 12.80 31.44 66.99
CA THR A 250 11.93 32.63 67.19
C THR A 250 12.50 34.03 66.96
N GLY A 251 11.72 34.92 66.35
CA GLY A 251 11.98 36.37 66.36
C GLY A 251 10.94 37.20 65.62
N ARG A 252 10.44 38.24 66.28
CA ARG A 252 9.28 39.10 65.97
C ARG A 252 9.71 40.37 65.19
N SER A 253 8.71 41.03 64.57
CA SER A 253 8.60 42.46 64.22
C SER A 253 9.49 43.10 63.14
N GLY A 254 8.84 43.81 62.20
CA GLY A 254 9.11 45.25 62.02
C GLY A 254 9.66 45.73 60.66
N SER A 255 8.80 46.49 59.97
CA SER A 255 9.07 47.72 59.18
C SER A 255 9.72 47.69 57.77
N ARG A 256 8.90 48.17 56.81
CA ARG A 256 9.13 49.16 55.73
C ARG A 256 10.49 49.24 55.00
N ALA A 257 10.46 49.06 53.68
CA ALA A 257 10.80 50.05 52.61
C ALA A 257 10.76 49.33 51.23
N SER A 258 9.89 49.76 50.30
CA SER A 258 10.21 50.60 49.11
C SER A 258 11.05 49.86 48.05
N GLN A 259 10.49 49.34 46.95
CA GLN A 259 10.31 49.92 45.58
C GLN A 259 10.70 48.76 44.62
N ALA A 260 10.25 48.56 43.38
CA ALA A 260 9.37 49.22 42.41
C ALA A 260 9.01 48.20 41.29
N GLY A 261 8.07 48.53 40.40
CA GLY A 261 7.92 47.92 39.07
C GLY A 261 6.58 47.20 38.84
N ALA A 262 5.45 47.91 38.78
CA ALA A 262 4.87 48.49 37.56
C ALA A 262 4.24 47.46 36.60
N THR A 263 2.95 47.23 36.82
CA THR A 263 1.97 46.62 35.90
C THR A 263 1.49 47.67 34.90
N VAL A 264 1.54 47.41 33.59
CA VAL A 264 0.78 48.18 32.60
C VAL A 264 0.07 47.24 31.62
N ARG A 265 -1.23 47.54 31.48
CA ARG A 265 -2.24 46.87 30.67
C ARG A 265 -2.03 47.12 29.17
N ALA A 266 -2.24 46.08 28.36
CA ALA A 266 -2.33 46.19 26.91
C ALA A 266 -3.72 46.67 26.47
N TRP A 267 -3.77 47.62 25.54
CA TRP A 267 -4.95 48.01 24.77
C TRP A 267 -4.87 47.39 23.35
N PRO A 268 -6.01 47.08 22.70
CA PRO A 268 -6.04 46.38 21.41
C PRO A 268 -6.09 47.37 20.22
N CYS A 269 -5.39 47.03 19.13
CA CYS A 269 -5.57 47.66 17.82
C CYS A 269 -6.25 46.68 16.84
N ARG A 270 -7.35 47.14 16.21
CA ARG A 270 -8.09 46.45 15.15
C ARG A 270 -7.40 46.60 13.77
N PRO A 271 -7.58 45.66 12.83
CA PRO A 271 -7.02 45.75 11.47
C PRO A 271 -7.90 46.59 10.54
N ARG A 272 -7.26 47.39 9.66
CA ARG A 272 -7.86 48.12 8.53
C ARG A 272 -7.75 47.28 7.24
N CYS A 273 -8.84 47.18 6.49
CA CYS A 273 -8.86 46.76 5.08
C CYS A 273 -8.37 47.89 4.16
N PRO A 274 -7.75 47.58 3.00
CA PRO A 274 -7.65 48.54 1.89
C PRO A 274 -8.68 48.22 0.79
N ARG A 275 -9.43 49.25 0.37
CA ARG A 275 -10.24 49.28 -0.85
C ARG A 275 -9.45 50.01 -1.95
N SER A 276 -9.31 49.32 -3.10
CA SER A 276 -9.33 49.78 -4.51
C SER A 276 -9.04 51.24 -4.84
N TRP A 277 -8.26 51.49 -5.92
CA TRP A 277 -8.47 52.54 -6.95
C TRP A 277 -7.65 52.24 -8.22
N ALA A 278 -8.33 52.22 -9.38
CA ALA A 278 -7.89 52.43 -10.78
C ALA A 278 -8.98 51.83 -11.69
N GLY A 279 -9.53 52.44 -12.74
CA GLY A 279 -9.39 53.75 -13.38
C GLY A 279 -10.40 53.79 -14.55
N ALA A 280 -10.80 55.00 -14.95
CA ALA A 280 -11.40 55.36 -16.23
C ALA A 280 -11.03 56.82 -16.49
#